data_AF-A0A0C3MMZ9-F1
#
_entry.id   AF-A0A0C3MMZ9-F1
#
_cell.length_a   1.000
_cell.length_b   1.000
_cell.length_c   1.000
_cell.angle_alpha   90.00
_cell.angle_beta   90.00
_cell.angle_gamma   90.00
#
_symmetry.space_group_name_H-M   'P 1'
#
loop_
_entity.id
_entity.type
_entity.pdbx_description
1 polymer ?
#
loop_
_entity_poly.entity_id
_entity_poly.type
_entity_poly.pdbx_seq_one_letter_code
_entity_poly.pdbx_strand_id
1 'polypeptide(L)'
;MATTLGKKAKDILTAFSLLGLLAVCAPINAVKAETPSSQSAVQNVASLSEHCALVEHFEDAAREMQAKADEQKKLLEQYEEMRLYGWQSHNLKSRTAALIRKYEQAARSNMEEAASHRQMAQ
;
A
#
# COMPACT_ATOMS: atom_id res chain seq x y z
N MET A 1 -31.61 -32.74 -29.02
CA MET A 1 -30.17 -32.56 -29.25
C MET A 1 -29.62 -31.71 -28.12
N ALA A 2 -28.70 -32.27 -27.34
CA ALA A 2 -28.08 -31.67 -26.17
C ALA A 2 -26.64 -31.26 -26.49
N THR A 3 -26.20 -30.11 -25.99
CA THR A 3 -24.80 -29.81 -25.59
C THR A 3 -24.84 -28.60 -24.63
N THR A 4 -24.94 -28.85 -23.32
CA THR A 4 -23.82 -28.84 -22.34
C THR A 4 -23.11 -27.49 -22.20
N LEU A 5 -23.80 -26.54 -21.56
CA LEU A 5 -23.22 -25.45 -20.79
C LEU A 5 -22.72 -25.99 -19.44
N GLY A 6 -21.49 -25.68 -19.05
CA GLY A 6 -20.99 -25.95 -17.69
C GLY A 6 -19.86 -26.97 -17.62
N LYS A 7 -18.66 -26.62 -18.13
CA LYS A 7 -17.46 -27.42 -17.89
C LYS A 7 -16.18 -26.58 -17.80
N LYS A 8 -16.25 -25.44 -17.09
CA LYS A 8 -15.09 -24.55 -16.87
C LYS A 8 -14.99 -23.93 -15.47
N ALA A 9 -15.94 -24.18 -14.57
CA ALA A 9 -15.90 -23.63 -13.20
C ALA A 9 -15.47 -24.63 -12.13
N LYS A 10 -15.40 -25.93 -12.45
CA LYS A 10 -15.17 -27.00 -11.46
C LYS A 10 -13.71 -27.46 -11.36
N ASP A 11 -12.83 -27.03 -12.27
CA ASP A 11 -11.46 -27.54 -12.35
C ASP A 11 -10.41 -26.56 -11.77
N ILE A 12 -10.83 -25.39 -11.28
CA ILE A 12 -9.94 -24.39 -10.67
C ILE A 12 -9.94 -24.49 -9.13
N LEU A 13 -10.89 -25.23 -8.54
CA LEU A 13 -11.07 -25.32 -7.09
C LEU A 13 -10.44 -26.58 -6.47
N THR A 14 -9.45 -27.19 -7.12
CA THR A 14 -8.90 -28.49 -6.67
C THR A 14 -7.38 -28.55 -6.78
N ALA A 15 -6.66 -27.53 -6.32
CA ALA A 15 -5.19 -27.57 -6.25
C ALA A 15 -4.55 -26.68 -5.17
N PHE A 16 -5.22 -26.45 -4.03
CA PHE A 16 -4.62 -25.75 -2.89
C PHE A 16 -4.92 -26.40 -1.53
N SER A 17 -5.07 -27.73 -1.51
CA SER A 17 -5.21 -28.49 -0.27
C SER A 17 -4.00 -29.39 -0.04
N LEU A 18 -2.90 -28.75 0.38
CA LEU A 18 -1.75 -29.39 1.02
C LEU A 18 -0.89 -28.28 1.63
N LEU A 19 -1.45 -27.59 2.64
CA LEU A 19 -0.59 -26.89 3.60
C LEU A 19 -0.67 -27.69 4.90
N GLY A 20 0.43 -28.39 5.17
CA GLY A 20 0.60 -29.29 6.28
C GLY A 20 0.41 -28.60 7.62
N LEU A 21 -0.33 -29.28 8.49
CA LEU A 21 -0.43 -29.01 9.90
C LEU A 21 0.95 -29.27 10.53
N LEU A 22 1.66 -28.21 10.90
CA LEU A 22 2.88 -28.31 11.70
C LEU A 22 2.61 -27.87 13.14
N ALA A 23 2.61 -28.91 13.98
CA ALA A 23 3.23 -28.97 15.30
C ALA A 23 2.89 -27.89 16.34
N VAL A 24 2.12 -28.36 17.32
CA VAL A 24 2.07 -27.89 18.70
C VAL A 24 3.49 -27.64 19.24
N CYS A 25 3.76 -26.42 19.69
CA CYS A 25 4.80 -26.15 20.69
C CYS A 25 4.13 -25.54 21.92
N ALA A 26 4.12 -26.31 23.02
CA ALA A 26 3.74 -25.84 24.34
C ALA A 26 4.68 -24.72 24.82
N PRO A 27 4.23 -23.82 25.72
CA PRO A 27 5.10 -22.81 26.29
C PRO A 27 6.13 -23.46 27.23
N ILE A 28 7.42 -23.33 26.88
CA ILE A 28 8.51 -23.56 27.83
C ILE A 28 8.55 -22.33 28.72
N ASN A 29 7.95 -22.45 29.91
CA ASN A 29 8.12 -21.48 30.99
C ASN A 29 9.56 -21.59 31.50
N ALA A 30 10.47 -20.81 30.92
CA ALA A 30 11.81 -20.63 31.46
C ALA A 30 11.79 -19.52 32.51
N VAL A 31 12.08 -19.94 33.73
CA VAL A 31 12.25 -19.13 34.94
C VAL A 31 13.30 -18.03 34.74
N LYS A 32 12.85 -16.79 34.98
CA LYS A 32 13.50 -15.66 35.67
C LYS A 32 15.05 -15.63 35.70
N ALA A 33 15.63 -14.67 34.97
CA ALA A 33 16.83 -13.96 35.40
C ALA A 33 16.68 -12.47 35.01
N GLU A 34 16.60 -11.61 36.02
CA GLU A 34 16.38 -10.18 35.87
C GLU A 34 17.64 -9.49 35.35
N THR A 35 17.59 -8.95 34.13
CA THR A 35 18.29 -7.70 33.77
C THR A 35 17.41 -6.88 32.81
N PRO A 36 16.48 -6.06 33.32
CA PRO A 36 15.53 -5.33 32.48
C PRO A 36 16.14 -4.15 31.70
N SER A 37 17.42 -3.82 31.87
CA SER A 37 17.99 -2.62 31.24
C SER A 37 18.55 -2.84 29.84
N SER A 38 19.22 -3.97 29.56
CA SER A 38 19.93 -4.16 28.28
C SER A 38 19.03 -4.69 27.15
N GLN A 39 18.13 -5.64 27.42
CA GLN A 39 17.21 -6.15 26.40
C GLN A 39 16.15 -5.12 26.00
N SER A 40 15.63 -4.35 26.97
CA SER A 40 14.71 -3.24 26.72
C SER A 40 15.38 -2.13 25.87
N ALA A 41 16.63 -1.77 26.17
CA ALA A 41 17.36 -0.78 25.39
C ALA A 41 17.59 -1.23 23.93
N VAL A 42 17.97 -2.49 23.70
CA VAL A 42 18.17 -3.02 22.34
C VAL A 42 16.84 -3.10 21.56
N GLN A 43 15.75 -3.52 22.21
CA GLN A 43 14.42 -3.54 21.60
C GLN A 43 13.93 -2.12 21.24
N ASN A 44 14.15 -1.15 22.12
CA ASN A 44 13.82 0.26 21.84
C ASN A 44 14.64 0.82 20.67
N VAL A 45 15.94 0.53 20.59
CA VAL A 45 16.79 0.97 19.46
C VAL A 45 16.35 0.35 18.13
N ALA A 46 16.00 -0.94 18.13
CA ALA A 46 15.46 -1.61 16.94
C ALA A 46 14.12 -1.00 16.50
N SER A 47 13.20 -0.77 17.45
CA SER A 47 11.90 -0.14 17.18
C SER A 47 12.04 1.28 16.63
N LEU A 48 12.94 2.09 17.19
CA LEU A 48 13.23 3.44 16.68
C LEU A 48 13.76 3.40 15.23
N SER A 49 14.67 2.48 14.94
CA SER A 49 15.22 2.32 13.58
C SER A 49 14.15 1.87 12.57
N GLU A 50 13.26 0.96 12.98
CA GLU A 50 12.14 0.49 12.14
C GLU A 50 11.14 1.62 11.86
N HIS A 51 10.81 2.43 12.87
CA HIS A 51 9.95 3.59 12.69
C HIS A 51 10.57 4.64 11.76
N CYS A 52 11.89 4.89 11.86
CA CYS A 52 12.58 5.78 10.91
C CYS A 52 12.46 5.29 9.46
N ALA A 53 12.64 3.99 9.21
CA ALA A 53 12.51 3.42 7.87
C ALA A 53 11.08 3.53 7.32
N LEU A 54 10.06 3.34 8.16
CA LEU A 54 8.66 3.51 7.77
C LEU A 54 8.33 4.96 7.43
N VAL A 55 8.84 5.93 8.21
CA VAL A 55 8.68 7.35 7.92
C VAL A 55 9.26 7.69 6.55
N GLU A 56 10.50 7.29 6.27
CA GLU A 56 11.14 7.53 4.97
C GLU A 56 10.33 6.91 3.82
N HIS A 57 9.90 5.65 3.97
CA HIS A 57 9.09 4.95 2.97
C HIS A 57 7.80 5.70 2.63
N PHE A 58 7.04 6.14 3.64
CA PHE A 58 5.80 6.87 3.41
C PHE A 58 6.05 8.27 2.83
N GLU A 59 7.12 8.95 3.23
CA GLU A 59 7.48 10.24 2.62
C GLU A 59 7.90 10.10 1.16
N ASP A 60 8.65 9.05 0.81
CA ASP A 60 8.99 8.74 -0.58
C ASP A 60 7.75 8.42 -1.40
N ALA A 61 6.84 7.59 -0.87
CA ALA A 61 5.58 7.29 -1.52
C ALA A 61 4.74 8.56 -1.73
N ALA A 62 4.71 9.47 -0.75
CA ALA A 62 4.03 10.75 -0.90
C ALA A 62 4.63 11.62 -2.01
N ARG A 63 5.97 11.72 -2.07
CA ARG A 63 6.69 12.42 -3.15
C ARG A 63 6.38 11.83 -4.52
N GLU A 64 6.38 10.50 -4.63
CA GLU A 64 6.06 9.82 -5.88
C GLU A 64 4.61 10.11 -6.34
N MET A 65 3.64 10.07 -5.41
CA MET A 65 2.25 10.40 -5.73
C MET A 65 2.10 11.86 -6.15
N GLN A 66 2.80 12.79 -5.49
CA GLN A 66 2.79 14.19 -5.89
C GLN A 66 3.36 14.39 -7.29
N ALA A 67 4.49 13.74 -7.61
CA ALA A 67 5.08 13.80 -8.95
C ALA A 67 4.11 13.29 -10.03
N LYS A 68 3.39 12.19 -9.76
CA LYS A 68 2.34 11.68 -10.65
C LYS A 68 1.18 12.67 -10.81
N ALA A 69 0.74 13.31 -9.72
CA ALA A 69 -0.30 14.33 -9.80
C ALA A 69 0.13 15.51 -10.70
N ASP A 70 1.37 15.95 -10.57
CA ASP A 70 1.92 17.07 -11.35
C ASP A 70 2.10 16.71 -12.83
N GLU A 71 2.46 15.47 -13.15
CA GLU A 71 2.44 14.97 -14.53
C GLU A 71 1.03 15.00 -15.12
N GLN A 72 0.02 14.54 -14.37
CA GLN A 72 -1.37 14.57 -14.82
C GLN A 72 -1.90 16.01 -14.96
N LYS A 73 -1.46 16.96 -14.14
CA LYS A 73 -1.80 18.39 -14.30
C LYS A 73 -1.29 18.94 -15.62
N LYS A 74 -0.02 18.69 -15.96
CA LYS A 74 0.55 19.10 -17.26
C LYS A 74 -0.21 18.48 -18.43
N LEU A 75 -0.60 17.21 -18.31
CA LEU A 75 -1.40 16.54 -19.35
C LEU A 75 -2.81 17.14 -19.47
N LEU A 76 -3.43 17.52 -18.35
CA LEU A 76 -4.73 18.18 -18.36
C LEU A 76 -4.65 19.56 -19.03
N GLU A 77 -3.62 20.35 -18.72
CA GLU A 77 -3.35 21.64 -19.38
C GLU A 77 -3.27 21.47 -20.91
N GLN A 78 -2.50 20.47 -21.38
CA GLN A 78 -2.42 20.15 -22.82
C GLN A 78 -3.78 19.80 -23.44
N TYR A 79 -4.60 19.01 -22.74
CA TYR A 79 -5.95 18.68 -23.21
C TYR A 79 -6.89 19.88 -23.21
N GLU A 80 -6.69 20.84 -22.31
CA GLU A 80 -7.47 22.07 -22.23
C GLU A 80 -7.12 23.03 -23.36
N GLU A 81 -5.85 23.14 -23.73
CA GLU A 81 -5.36 23.91 -24.86
C GLU A 81 -5.76 23.29 -26.21
N MET A 82 -5.82 21.96 -26.30
CA MET A 82 -6.18 21.27 -27.53
C MET A 82 -7.68 21.37 -27.83
N ARG A 83 -8.00 21.68 -29.10
CA ARG A 83 -9.37 21.68 -29.63
C ARG A 83 -9.87 20.25 -29.88
N LEU A 84 -10.04 19.51 -28.79
CA LEU A 84 -10.62 18.17 -28.76
C LEU A 84 -12.15 18.23 -28.82
N TYR A 85 -12.77 17.42 -29.68
CA TYR A 85 -14.22 17.40 -29.89
C TYR A 85 -14.88 16.11 -29.39
N GLY A 86 -16.18 16.19 -29.10
CA GLY A 86 -17.02 15.03 -28.79
C GLY A 86 -16.74 14.39 -27.43
N TRP A 87 -17.30 13.18 -27.24
CA TRP A 87 -17.25 12.45 -25.97
C TRP A 87 -15.82 12.06 -25.55
N GLN A 88 -14.94 11.78 -26.51
CA GLN A 88 -13.55 11.42 -26.22
C GLN A 88 -12.80 12.56 -25.53
N SER A 89 -13.01 13.80 -25.97
CA SER A 89 -12.47 15.01 -25.32
C SER A 89 -12.85 15.08 -23.83
N HIS A 90 -14.15 14.99 -23.57
CA HIS A 90 -14.68 15.08 -22.21
C HIS A 90 -14.21 13.92 -21.33
N ASN A 91 -14.13 12.72 -21.89
CA ASN A 91 -13.65 11.53 -21.19
C ASN A 91 -12.17 11.67 -20.80
N LEU A 92 -11.31 12.13 -21.72
CA LEU A 92 -9.88 12.35 -21.42
C LEU A 92 -9.71 13.37 -20.28
N LYS A 93 -10.34 14.54 -20.38
CA LYS A 93 -10.26 15.58 -19.33
C LYS A 93 -10.76 15.10 -17.97
N SER A 94 -11.94 14.46 -17.94
CA SER A 94 -12.53 13.99 -16.69
C SER A 94 -11.72 12.86 -16.05
N ARG A 95 -11.18 11.93 -16.84
CA ARG A 95 -10.28 10.87 -16.36
C ARG A 95 -8.98 11.44 -15.80
N THR A 96 -8.34 12.37 -16.50
CA THR A 96 -7.11 13.01 -16.01
C THR A 96 -7.37 13.78 -14.72
N ALA A 97 -8.47 14.55 -14.64
CA ALA A 97 -8.86 15.24 -13.41
C ALA A 97 -9.13 14.26 -12.25
N ALA A 98 -9.70 13.09 -12.52
CA ALA A 98 -9.88 12.05 -11.50
C ALA A 98 -8.54 11.45 -11.02
N LEU A 99 -7.58 11.25 -11.93
CA LEU A 99 -6.24 10.78 -11.57
C LEU A 99 -5.49 11.81 -10.70
N ILE A 100 -5.57 13.10 -11.04
CA ILE A 100 -5.00 14.18 -10.20
C ILE A 100 -5.52 14.07 -8.77
N ARG A 101 -6.84 14.05 -8.59
CA ARG A 101 -7.45 13.94 -7.26
C ARG A 101 -7.01 12.69 -6.50
N LYS A 102 -6.94 11.54 -7.21
CA LYS A 102 -6.51 10.27 -6.63
C LYS A 102 -5.07 10.33 -6.14
N TYR A 103 -4.16 10.87 -6.95
CA TYR A 103 -2.76 10.96 -6.57
C TYR A 103 -2.53 11.99 -5.46
N GLU A 104 -3.19 13.14 -5.49
CA GLU A 104 -3.10 14.11 -4.39
C GLU A 104 -3.66 13.57 -3.08
N GLN A 105 -4.75 12.80 -3.13
CA GLN A 105 -5.27 12.12 -1.95
C GLN A 105 -4.28 11.08 -1.43
N ALA A 106 -3.69 10.27 -2.32
CA ALA A 106 -2.68 9.30 -1.93
C ALA A 106 -1.43 9.98 -1.33
N ALA A 107 -0.98 11.10 -1.89
CA ALA A 107 0.13 11.88 -1.33
C ALA A 107 -0.17 12.34 0.10
N ARG A 108 -1.37 12.88 0.35
CA ARG A 108 -1.80 13.29 1.70
C ARG A 108 -1.87 12.12 2.66
N SER A 109 -2.49 11.01 2.28
CA SER A 109 -2.59 9.83 3.15
C SER A 109 -1.22 9.24 3.49
N ASN A 110 -0.29 9.20 2.55
CA ASN A 110 1.08 8.77 2.85
C ASN A 110 1.78 9.72 3.84
N MET A 111 1.59 11.04 3.70
CA MET A 111 2.12 12.00 4.68
C MET A 111 1.50 11.87 6.07
N GLU A 112 0.21 11.53 6.16
CA GLU A 112 -0.48 11.25 7.43
C GLU A 112 0.08 10.00 8.11
N GLU A 113 0.34 8.92 7.35
CA GLU A 113 0.99 7.70 7.86
C GLU A 113 2.42 7.97 8.34
N ALA A 114 3.20 8.75 7.58
CA ALA A 114 4.53 9.19 8.01
C ALA A 114 4.48 9.99 9.32
N ALA A 115 3.50 10.88 9.46
CA ALA A 115 3.32 11.65 10.69
C ALA A 115 2.92 10.77 11.89
N SER A 116 2.07 9.76 11.66
CA SER A 116 1.68 8.76 12.67
C SER A 116 2.90 7.99 13.20
N HIS A 117 3.75 7.47 12.30
CA HIS A 117 4.97 6.76 12.70
C HIS A 117 5.99 7.65 13.41
N ARG A 118 6.09 8.94 13.05
CA ARG A 118 6.91 9.91 13.79
C ARG A 118 6.45 10.09 15.24
N GLN A 119 5.14 10.12 15.48
CA GLN A 119 4.59 10.24 16.83
C GLN A 119 4.82 8.98 17.66
N MET A 120 4.82 7.81 17.04
CA MET A 120 5.12 6.54 17.73
C MET A 120 6.60 6.38 18.08
N ALA A 121 7.49 7.06 17.35
CA ALA A 121 8.94 7.03 17.58
C ALA A 121 9.41 8.06 18.64
N GLN A 122 8.51 8.90 19.16
CA GLN A 122 8.78 9.87 20.23
C GLN A 122 8.46 9.28 21.59
#